data_AF-A0A972L5H9-F1
#
_entry.id   AF-A0A972L5H9-F1
#
_cell.length_a   1.000
_cell.length_b   1.000
_cell.length_c   1.000
_cell.angle_alpha   90.00
_cell.angle_beta   90.00
_cell.angle_gamma   90.00
#
_symmetry.space_group_name_H-M   'P 1'
#
loop_
_entity.id
_entity.type
_entity.pdbx_description
1 polymer ?
#
loop_
_entity_poly.entity_id
_entity_poly.type
_entity_poly.pdbx_seq_one_letter_code
_entity_poly.pdbx_strand_id
1 'polypeptide(L)'
;MPLRPLEKQFELKKVEEIRKLAEEFHQLRERMKGESAGYMISGIHRCLETGILLGALSISLSLLDMFVHDMVILYEKEKDRDGNHSKDALPPLKTGHPRLPFEEEIAGFMENRWIDPQDGRTLLKMYRKIGIPLHHVLSRRIGPFSKMMIMGEDRLLDRFLTRSFGDIHHIEEMIEDNATECMKVIVSFLRKYHIQEPVMSLQESGNLHDDLRELDS
;
A
#
# COMPACT_ATOMS: atom_id res chain seq x y z
N MET A 1 22.04 -22.05 3.93
CA MET A 1 21.98 -22.57 2.54
C MET A 1 22.40 -21.42 1.62
N PRO A 2 23.40 -21.56 0.74
CA PRO A 2 23.82 -20.47 -0.12
C PRO A 2 22.69 -20.10 -1.09
N LEU A 3 22.42 -18.80 -1.23
CA LEU A 3 21.44 -18.29 -2.19
C LEU A 3 21.94 -18.55 -3.62
N ARG A 4 21.10 -19.13 -4.47
CA ARG A 4 21.42 -19.36 -5.88
C ARG A 4 21.31 -18.04 -6.65
N PRO A 5 22.10 -17.79 -7.71
CA PRO A 5 21.87 -16.67 -8.62
C PRO A 5 20.46 -16.70 -9.24
N LEU A 6 19.89 -15.54 -9.58
CA LEU A 6 18.54 -15.41 -10.15
C LEU A 6 18.35 -16.28 -11.39
N GLU A 7 19.35 -16.36 -12.26
CA GLU A 7 19.35 -17.15 -13.49
C GLU A 7 19.28 -18.65 -13.26
N LYS A 8 19.60 -19.10 -12.05
CA LYS A 8 19.45 -20.51 -11.62
C LYS A 8 18.15 -20.77 -10.87
N GLN A 9 17.38 -19.72 -10.58
CA GLN A 9 16.12 -19.79 -9.83
C GLN A 9 14.91 -19.60 -10.74
N PHE A 10 15.00 -18.73 -11.74
CA PHE A 10 13.87 -18.34 -12.57
C PHE A 10 14.20 -18.36 -14.07
N GLU A 11 13.16 -18.39 -14.89
CA GLU A 11 13.28 -18.21 -16.34
C GLU A 11 13.77 -16.80 -16.70
N LEU A 12 14.46 -16.67 -17.84
CA LEU A 12 15.10 -15.42 -18.27
C LEU A 12 14.14 -14.21 -18.25
N LYS A 13 12.92 -14.38 -18.77
CA LYS A 13 11.90 -13.32 -18.78
C LYS A 13 11.56 -12.84 -17.37
N LYS A 14 11.44 -13.77 -16.41
CA LYS A 14 11.15 -13.44 -15.02
C LYS A 14 12.34 -12.75 -14.35
N VAL A 15 13.57 -13.17 -14.66
CA VAL A 15 14.79 -12.49 -14.19
C VAL A 15 14.84 -11.03 -14.66
N GLU A 16 14.50 -10.76 -15.92
CA GLU A 16 14.41 -9.40 -16.46
C GLU A 16 13.34 -8.57 -15.74
N GLU A 17 12.16 -9.16 -15.48
CA GLU A 17 11.11 -8.50 -14.71
C GLU A 17 11.55 -8.16 -13.28
N ILE A 18 12.23 -9.10 -12.60
CA ILE A 18 12.74 -8.91 -11.23
C ILE A 18 13.79 -7.80 -11.20
N ARG A 19 14.73 -7.79 -12.15
CA ARG A 19 15.77 -6.76 -12.26
C ARG A 19 15.18 -5.38 -12.51
N LYS A 20 14.22 -5.30 -13.44
CA LYS A 20 13.52 -4.04 -13.71
C LYS A 20 12.79 -3.53 -12.46
N LEU A 21 12.12 -4.42 -11.74
CA LEU A 21 11.41 -4.06 -10.53
C LEU A 21 12.37 -3.63 -9.40
N ALA A 22 13.51 -4.31 -9.24
CA ALA A 22 14.54 -3.92 -8.29
C ALA A 22 15.02 -2.49 -8.59
N GLU A 23 15.31 -2.18 -9.84
CA GLU A 23 15.69 -0.84 -10.28
C GLU A 23 14.57 0.20 -10.02
N GLU A 24 13.30 -0.14 -10.25
CA GLU A 24 12.17 0.75 -9.96
C GLU A 24 12.07 1.10 -8.47
N PHE A 25 12.33 0.14 -7.58
CA PHE A 25 12.41 0.38 -6.13
C PHE A 25 13.68 1.16 -5.74
N HIS A 26 14.81 0.91 -6.41
CA HIS A 26 16.04 1.68 -6.21
C HIS A 26 15.78 3.17 -6.48
N GLN A 27 15.18 3.48 -7.62
CA GLN A 27 14.82 4.85 -8.00
C GLN A 27 13.78 5.48 -7.05
N LEU A 28 12.83 4.69 -6.55
CA LEU A 28 11.87 5.17 -5.54
C LEU A 28 12.62 5.60 -4.26
N ARG A 29 13.57 4.79 -3.79
CA ARG A 29 14.41 5.12 -2.62
C ARG A 29 15.17 6.42 -2.79
N GLU A 30 15.71 6.67 -3.99
CA GLU A 30 16.45 7.91 -4.26
C GLU A 30 15.58 9.16 -4.20
N ARG A 31 14.26 9.02 -4.38
CA ARG A 31 13.29 10.12 -4.25
C ARG A 31 12.87 10.31 -2.80
N MET A 32 12.63 9.23 -2.07
CA MET A 32 12.16 9.23 -0.66
C MET A 32 13.30 9.37 0.36
N LYS A 33 14.34 10.17 0.07
CA LYS A 33 15.56 10.25 0.90
C LYS A 33 15.25 10.77 2.31
N GLY A 34 15.66 10.00 3.34
CA GLY A 34 15.61 10.42 4.74
C GLY A 34 14.44 9.87 5.56
N GLU A 35 13.56 9.08 4.95
CA GLU A 35 12.36 8.55 5.60
C GLU A 35 12.52 7.10 6.07
N SER A 36 11.73 6.69 7.08
CA SER A 36 11.62 5.29 7.54
C SER A 36 11.29 4.32 6.39
N ALA A 37 10.52 4.78 5.39
CA ALA A 37 10.23 4.07 4.16
C ALA A 37 11.50 3.62 3.39
N GLY A 38 12.58 4.39 3.46
CA GLY A 38 13.84 4.07 2.77
C GLY A 38 14.47 2.75 3.21
N TYR A 39 14.30 2.36 4.48
CA TYR A 39 14.77 1.07 4.99
C TYR A 39 13.96 -0.09 4.42
N MET A 40 12.63 0.05 4.36
CA MET A 40 11.74 -0.96 3.77
C MET A 40 12.03 -1.16 2.28
N ILE A 41 12.20 -0.05 1.54
CA ILE A 41 12.54 -0.10 0.10
C ILE A 41 13.89 -0.78 -0.12
N SER A 42 14.89 -0.51 0.74
CA SER A 42 16.19 -1.20 0.68
C SER A 42 16.05 -2.70 0.95
N GLY A 43 15.16 -3.09 1.86
CA GLY A 43 14.81 -4.48 2.12
C GLY A 43 14.19 -5.16 0.89
N ILE A 44 13.20 -4.50 0.26
CA ILE A 44 12.56 -4.99 -0.96
C ILE A 44 13.58 -5.20 -2.07
N HIS A 45 14.46 -4.20 -2.32
CA HIS A 45 15.53 -4.29 -3.31
C HIS A 45 16.43 -5.52 -3.10
N ARG A 46 16.92 -5.73 -1.87
CA ARG A 46 17.78 -6.87 -1.53
C ARG A 46 17.06 -8.20 -1.69
N CYS A 47 15.78 -8.27 -1.33
CA CYS A 47 14.97 -9.47 -1.54
C CYS A 47 14.83 -9.78 -3.04
N LEU A 48 14.65 -8.76 -3.89
CA LEU A 48 14.59 -8.94 -5.34
C LEU A 48 15.93 -9.38 -5.93
N GLU A 49 17.05 -8.78 -5.53
CA GLU A 49 18.40 -9.19 -5.98
C GLU A 49 18.74 -10.63 -5.63
N THR A 50 18.18 -11.13 -4.53
CA THR A 50 18.42 -12.50 -4.03
C THR A 50 17.38 -13.52 -4.48
N GLY A 51 16.30 -13.08 -5.15
CA GLY A 51 15.22 -13.95 -5.64
C GLY A 51 14.18 -14.33 -4.59
N ILE A 52 14.17 -13.65 -3.43
CA ILE A 52 13.22 -13.92 -2.33
C ILE A 52 11.92 -13.14 -2.58
N LEU A 53 11.14 -13.57 -3.58
CA LEU A 53 9.92 -12.87 -4.03
C LEU A 53 8.87 -12.72 -2.94
N LEU A 54 8.66 -13.74 -2.12
CA LEU A 54 7.72 -13.70 -1.01
C LEU A 54 8.11 -12.64 0.03
N GLY A 55 9.39 -12.55 0.36
CA GLY A 55 9.91 -11.53 1.27
C GLY A 55 9.74 -10.13 0.69
N ALA A 56 10.10 -9.95 -0.59
CA ALA A 56 9.93 -8.68 -1.29
C ALA A 56 8.45 -8.24 -1.31
N LEU A 57 7.53 -9.14 -1.64
CA LEU A 57 6.10 -8.86 -1.68
C LEU A 57 5.55 -8.53 -0.28
N SER A 58 5.92 -9.29 0.75
CA SER A 58 5.48 -9.05 2.12
C SER A 58 5.94 -7.67 2.62
N ILE A 59 7.20 -7.30 2.40
CA ILE A 59 7.71 -5.98 2.80
C ILE A 59 7.02 -4.87 1.98
N SER A 60 6.75 -5.12 0.70
CA SER A 60 6.03 -4.16 -0.17
C SER A 60 4.60 -3.89 0.30
N LEU A 61 3.88 -4.92 0.76
CA LEU A 61 2.54 -4.77 1.33
C LEU A 61 2.57 -3.98 2.63
N SER A 62 3.54 -4.27 3.52
CA SER A 62 3.69 -3.47 4.74
C SER A 62 4.09 -2.01 4.46
N LEU A 63 4.91 -1.77 3.44
CA LEU A 63 5.24 -0.41 2.99
C LEU A 63 4.00 0.31 2.46
N LEU A 64 3.16 -0.39 1.68
CA LEU A 64 1.89 0.14 1.21
C LEU A 64 0.95 0.51 2.37
N ASP A 65 0.77 -0.38 3.35
CA ASP A 65 -0.06 -0.12 4.52
C ASP A 65 0.42 1.11 5.31
N MET A 66 1.73 1.22 5.52
CA MET A 66 2.34 2.38 6.18
C MET A 66 2.09 3.66 5.38
N PHE A 67 2.28 3.61 4.06
CA PHE A 67 2.07 4.75 3.18
C PHE A 67 0.61 5.23 3.16
N VAL A 68 -0.35 4.30 3.06
CA VAL A 68 -1.79 4.62 3.13
C VAL A 68 -2.11 5.25 4.49
N HIS A 69 -1.51 4.78 5.57
CA HIS A 69 -1.68 5.39 6.88
C HIS A 69 -1.12 6.81 6.96
N ASP A 70 0.05 7.06 6.38
CA ASP A 70 0.62 8.41 6.28
C ASP A 70 -0.32 9.33 5.48
N MET A 71 -0.93 8.83 4.39
CA MET A 71 -1.96 9.57 3.65
C MET A 71 -3.19 9.90 4.51
N VAL A 72 -3.63 8.99 5.39
CA VAL A 72 -4.76 9.27 6.30
C VAL A 72 -4.39 10.40 7.26
N ILE A 73 -3.18 10.39 7.80
CA ILE A 73 -2.70 11.45 8.70
C ILE A 73 -2.68 12.81 7.96
N LEU A 74 -2.23 12.84 6.71
CA LEU A 74 -2.26 14.05 5.89
C LEU A 74 -3.68 14.50 5.58
N TYR A 75 -4.58 13.57 5.27
CA TYR A 75 -5.99 13.85 5.00
C TYR A 75 -6.72 14.46 6.20
N GLU A 76 -6.55 13.90 7.39
CA GLU A 76 -7.15 14.43 8.61
C GLU A 76 -6.56 15.82 8.96
N LYS A 77 -5.25 16.03 8.77
CA LYS A 77 -4.63 17.35 8.93
C LYS A 77 -5.21 18.40 7.98
N GLU A 78 -5.48 18.03 6.73
CA GLU A 78 -6.05 18.95 5.74
C GLU A 78 -7.50 19.32 6.10
N LYS A 79 -8.30 18.36 6.59
CA LYS A 79 -9.65 18.62 7.11
C LYS A 79 -9.67 19.56 8.31
N ASP A 80 -8.70 19.43 9.21
CA ASP A 80 -8.62 20.27 10.41
C ASP A 80 -8.19 21.71 10.10
N ARG A 81 -7.54 21.96 8.95
CA ARG A 81 -7.17 23.33 8.51
C ARG A 81 -8.39 24.23 8.28
N ASP A 82 -9.57 23.65 7.99
CA ASP A 82 -10.84 24.39 7.88
C ASP A 82 -11.39 24.88 9.24
N GLY A 83 -10.64 24.70 10.33
CA GLY A 83 -10.77 25.53 11.53
C GLY A 83 -11.55 24.93 12.70
N ASN A 84 -11.88 23.64 12.70
CA ASN A 84 -12.69 23.04 13.76
C ASN A 84 -11.91 22.30 14.87
N HIS A 85 -10.62 21.96 14.67
CA HIS A 85 -9.81 21.26 15.68
C HIS A 85 -8.39 21.82 15.81
N SER A 86 -7.85 21.73 17.04
CA SER A 86 -6.57 22.34 17.45
C SER A 86 -5.40 21.76 16.66
N LYS A 87 -4.55 22.64 16.11
CA LYS A 87 -3.40 22.34 15.22
C LYS A 87 -2.35 21.36 15.78
N ASP A 88 -2.41 21.05 17.08
CA ASP A 88 -1.48 20.16 17.78
C ASP A 88 -2.08 18.82 18.23
N ALA A 89 -3.37 18.58 17.94
CA ALA A 89 -3.92 17.25 18.13
C ALA A 89 -3.45 16.37 16.97
N LEU A 90 -2.53 15.43 17.24
CA LEU A 90 -2.51 14.19 16.45
C LEU A 90 -3.98 13.75 16.32
N PRO A 91 -4.47 13.36 15.12
CA PRO A 91 -5.82 12.86 14.99
C PRO A 91 -5.99 11.88 16.13
N PRO A 92 -6.99 12.06 17.03
CA PRO A 92 -7.10 11.19 18.17
C PRO A 92 -7.04 9.81 17.57
N LEU A 93 -5.99 9.04 17.94
CA LEU A 93 -6.02 7.59 17.82
C LEU A 93 -7.28 7.28 18.59
N LYS A 94 -8.42 7.22 17.88
CA LYS A 94 -9.72 7.21 18.50
C LYS A 94 -9.67 5.94 19.31
N THR A 95 -9.45 6.06 20.62
CA THR A 95 -9.05 4.98 21.53
C THR A 95 -10.21 4.03 21.81
N GLY A 96 -11.14 3.93 20.85
CA GLY A 96 -12.35 3.12 20.86
C GLY A 96 -13.09 3.09 19.52
N HIS A 97 -12.63 3.73 18.45
CA HIS A 97 -13.18 3.48 17.11
C HIS A 97 -12.28 2.49 16.38
N PRO A 98 -12.83 1.40 15.82
CA PRO A 98 -12.03 0.47 15.05
C PRO A 98 -11.35 1.23 13.93
N ARG A 99 -10.02 1.05 13.83
CA ARG A 99 -9.23 1.52 12.69
C ARG A 99 -9.97 1.10 11.43
N LEU A 100 -10.27 2.05 10.54
CA LEU A 100 -10.92 1.72 9.28
C LEU A 100 -10.04 0.66 8.59
N PRO A 101 -10.60 -0.47 8.17
CA PRO A 101 -9.89 -1.43 7.34
C PRO A 101 -9.25 -0.73 6.14
N PHE A 102 -8.09 -1.20 5.70
CA PHE A 102 -7.37 -0.68 4.52
C PHE A 102 -8.30 -0.35 3.35
N GLU A 103 -9.32 -1.18 3.13
CA GLU A 103 -10.29 -0.99 2.05
C GLU A 103 -11.15 0.27 2.19
N GLU A 104 -11.55 0.60 3.41
CA GLU A 104 -12.33 1.80 3.74
C GLU A 104 -11.47 3.06 3.63
N GLU A 105 -10.17 3.00 4.01
CA GLU A 105 -9.22 4.10 3.82
C GLU A 105 -9.08 4.44 2.31
N ILE A 106 -8.87 3.42 1.47
CA ILE A 106 -8.79 3.60 0.01
C ILE A 106 -10.11 4.10 -0.59
N ALA A 107 -11.25 3.59 -0.12
CA ALA A 107 -12.56 4.09 -0.56
C ALA A 107 -12.74 5.57 -0.24
N GLY A 108 -12.38 5.99 0.98
CA GLY A 108 -12.38 7.38 1.38
C GLY A 108 -11.50 8.25 0.48
N PHE A 109 -10.28 7.82 0.15
CA PHE A 109 -9.40 8.58 -0.75
C PHE A 109 -9.96 8.72 -2.17
N MET A 110 -10.67 7.71 -2.68
CA MET A 110 -11.33 7.80 -3.99
C MET A 110 -12.51 8.79 -3.95
N GLU A 111 -13.35 8.72 -2.91
CA GLU A 111 -14.51 9.61 -2.76
C GLU A 111 -14.09 11.08 -2.64
N ASN A 112 -13.01 11.33 -1.90
CA ASN A 112 -12.46 12.67 -1.70
C ASN A 112 -11.51 13.10 -2.84
N ARG A 113 -11.32 12.29 -3.88
CA ARG A 113 -10.45 12.55 -5.05
C ARG A 113 -8.96 12.78 -4.71
N TRP A 114 -8.48 12.21 -3.60
CA TRP A 114 -7.05 12.20 -3.26
C TRP A 114 -6.27 11.24 -4.16
N ILE A 115 -6.94 10.15 -4.56
CA ILE A 115 -6.42 9.19 -5.54
C ILE A 115 -7.38 9.04 -6.71
N ASP A 116 -6.85 8.56 -7.84
CA ASP A 116 -7.64 8.23 -9.01
C ASP A 116 -8.50 6.98 -8.70
N PRO A 117 -9.81 7.00 -9.01
CA PRO A 117 -10.67 5.84 -8.78
C PRO A 117 -10.19 4.54 -9.43
N GLN A 118 -9.50 4.63 -10.58
CA GLN A 118 -8.96 3.46 -11.27
C GLN A 118 -7.76 2.87 -10.52
N ASP A 119 -6.90 3.71 -9.95
CA ASP A 119 -5.76 3.27 -9.15
C ASP A 119 -6.24 2.64 -7.84
N GLY A 120 -7.21 3.27 -7.16
CA GLY A 120 -7.82 2.72 -5.95
C GLY A 120 -8.48 1.36 -6.19
N ARG A 121 -9.25 1.19 -7.27
CA ARG A 121 -9.83 -0.12 -7.63
C ARG A 121 -8.77 -1.17 -7.95
N THR A 122 -7.69 -0.78 -8.62
CA THR A 122 -6.57 -1.68 -8.95
C THR A 122 -5.88 -2.15 -7.66
N LEU A 123 -5.63 -1.22 -6.74
CA LEU A 123 -5.02 -1.50 -5.45
C LEU A 123 -5.89 -2.42 -4.58
N LEU A 124 -7.19 -2.14 -4.48
CA LEU A 124 -8.15 -2.99 -3.74
C LEU A 124 -8.24 -4.40 -4.32
N LYS A 125 -8.28 -4.52 -5.65
CA LYS A 125 -8.30 -5.83 -6.33
C LYS A 125 -7.03 -6.63 -6.03
N MET A 126 -5.87 -5.98 -6.08
CA MET A 126 -4.58 -6.60 -5.73
C MET A 126 -4.55 -7.02 -4.25
N TYR A 127 -4.94 -6.13 -3.34
CA TYR A 127 -4.93 -6.38 -1.90
C TYR A 127 -5.86 -7.53 -1.50
N ARG A 128 -7.09 -7.57 -2.04
CA ARG A 128 -8.04 -8.68 -1.82
C ARG A 128 -7.53 -10.01 -2.35
N LYS A 129 -6.93 -10.00 -3.55
CA LYS A 129 -6.48 -11.21 -4.22
C LYS A 129 -5.24 -11.82 -3.57
N ILE A 130 -4.30 -10.98 -3.10
CA ILE A 130 -2.96 -11.42 -2.70
C ILE A 130 -2.62 -10.98 -1.27
N GLY A 131 -2.86 -9.72 -0.92
CA GLY A 131 -2.55 -9.18 0.42
C GLY A 131 -3.24 -9.96 1.54
N ILE A 132 -4.58 -10.04 1.50
CA ILE A 132 -5.39 -10.73 2.51
C ILE A 132 -4.97 -12.20 2.67
N PRO A 133 -4.91 -13.03 1.60
CA PRO A 133 -4.42 -14.40 1.73
C PRO A 133 -3.02 -14.50 2.32
N LEU A 134 -2.10 -13.64 1.88
CA LEU A 134 -0.72 -13.66 2.35
C LEU A 134 -0.62 -13.37 3.85
N HIS A 135 -1.31 -12.34 4.34
CA HIS A 135 -1.35 -12.02 5.77
C HIS A 135 -1.91 -13.19 6.59
N HIS A 136 -3.00 -13.81 6.15
CA HIS A 136 -3.58 -14.95 6.87
C HIS A 136 -2.65 -16.18 6.90
N VAL A 137 -1.98 -16.49 5.78
CA VAL A 137 -1.04 -17.62 5.70
C VAL A 137 0.15 -17.40 6.63
N LEU A 138 0.72 -16.19 6.64
CA LEU A 138 1.85 -15.85 7.51
C LEU A 138 1.45 -15.89 9.00
N SER A 139 0.28 -15.33 9.37
CA SER A 139 -0.19 -15.34 10.75
C SER A 139 -0.46 -16.75 11.28
N ARG A 140 -0.97 -17.67 10.45
CA ARG A 140 -1.18 -19.08 10.85
C ARG A 140 0.13 -19.83 11.11
N ARG A 141 1.23 -19.46 10.42
CA ARG A 141 2.55 -20.10 10.62
C ARG A 141 3.26 -19.66 11.91
N ILE A 142 2.92 -18.48 12.45
CA ILE A 142 3.62 -17.87 13.60
C ILE A 142 2.87 -18.11 14.92
N GLY A 143 1.59 -18.50 14.88
CA GLY A 143 0.83 -18.87 16.08
C GLY A 143 1.18 -20.27 16.62
N PRO A 144 1.10 -20.51 17.94
CA PRO A 144 1.13 -21.88 18.47
C PRO A 144 -0.01 -22.67 17.81
N PHE A 145 0.31 -23.86 17.29
CA PHE A 145 -0.59 -24.81 16.62
C PHE A 145 -1.89 -25.19 17.40
N SER A 146 -2.12 -24.63 18.60
CA SER A 146 -3.16 -25.01 19.54
C SER A 146 -4.42 -24.13 19.55
N LYS A 147 -4.47 -23.02 18.81
CA LYS A 147 -5.71 -22.27 18.62
C LYS A 147 -6.04 -22.15 17.14
N MET A 148 -6.80 -23.13 16.63
CA MET A 148 -7.68 -22.90 15.49
C MET A 148 -8.47 -21.62 15.77
N MET A 149 -8.11 -20.52 15.10
CA MET A 149 -9.02 -19.38 14.99
C MET A 149 -10.34 -19.93 14.49
N ILE A 150 -11.41 -19.62 15.23
CA ILE A 150 -12.75 -20.17 15.07
C ILE A 150 -13.15 -20.10 13.59
N MET A 151 -13.08 -21.26 12.92
CA MET A 151 -13.70 -21.48 11.61
C MET A 151 -15.20 -21.33 11.83
N GLY A 152 -15.86 -20.42 11.12
CA GLY A 152 -17.31 -20.32 11.18
C GLY A 152 -17.93 -18.93 10.99
N GLU A 153 -17.25 -17.83 11.27
CA GLU A 153 -17.88 -16.50 11.12
C GLU A 153 -17.79 -15.94 9.69
N ASP A 154 -16.80 -16.37 8.91
CA ASP A 154 -16.58 -15.83 7.57
C ASP A 154 -16.63 -16.95 6.50
N ARG A 155 -17.85 -17.27 6.07
CA ARG A 155 -18.13 -18.39 5.12
C ARG A 155 -17.41 -18.26 3.77
N LEU A 156 -16.97 -17.05 3.40
CA LEU A 156 -16.16 -16.79 2.21
C LEU A 156 -14.68 -17.14 2.47
N LEU A 157 -14.15 -16.77 3.64
CA LEU A 157 -12.78 -17.03 4.04
C LEU A 157 -12.55 -18.53 4.29
N ASP A 158 -13.49 -19.22 4.93
CA ASP A 158 -13.44 -20.67 5.08
C ASP A 158 -13.55 -21.39 3.73
N ARG A 159 -14.37 -20.92 2.78
CA ARG A 159 -14.38 -21.50 1.42
C ARG A 159 -13.09 -21.25 0.66
N PHE A 160 -12.48 -20.08 0.79
CA PHE A 160 -11.20 -19.76 0.16
C PHE A 160 -10.09 -20.65 0.75
N LEU A 161 -10.03 -20.78 2.08
CA LEU A 161 -8.94 -21.45 2.79
C LEU A 161 -9.10 -22.98 2.90
N THR A 162 -10.32 -23.53 2.87
CA THR A 162 -10.56 -24.99 2.98
C THR A 162 -10.74 -25.73 1.66
N ARG A 163 -11.10 -25.03 0.55
CA ARG A 163 -11.28 -25.68 -0.76
C ARG A 163 -10.17 -25.40 -1.78
N SER A 164 -9.36 -24.34 -1.62
CA SER A 164 -8.41 -23.92 -2.66
C SER A 164 -6.94 -23.82 -2.22
N PHE A 165 -6.63 -23.80 -0.91
CA PHE A 165 -5.27 -23.55 -0.42
C PHE A 165 -4.77 -24.60 0.59
N GLY A 166 -5.35 -25.80 0.58
CA GLY A 166 -4.88 -26.94 1.38
C GLY A 166 -3.49 -27.44 0.99
N ASP A 167 -2.93 -26.94 -0.11
CA ASP A 167 -1.64 -27.34 -0.64
C ASP A 167 -0.71 -26.12 -0.75
N ILE A 168 0.35 -26.13 0.06
CA ILE A 168 1.34 -25.04 0.19
C ILE A 168 1.94 -24.69 -1.18
N HIS A 169 2.07 -25.69 -2.07
CA HIS A 169 2.58 -25.51 -3.42
C HIS A 169 1.76 -24.50 -4.24
N HIS A 170 0.43 -24.49 -4.08
CA HIS A 170 -0.43 -23.56 -4.82
C HIS A 170 -0.24 -22.10 -4.36
N ILE A 171 0.17 -21.88 -3.11
CA ILE A 171 0.47 -20.53 -2.59
C ILE A 171 1.81 -20.05 -3.15
N GLU A 172 2.82 -20.92 -3.15
CA GLU A 172 4.14 -20.59 -3.72
C GLU A 172 4.02 -20.28 -5.20
N GLU A 173 3.29 -21.08 -5.97
CA GLU A 173 2.99 -20.81 -7.38
C GLU A 173 2.21 -19.50 -7.56
N MET A 174 1.16 -19.27 -6.77
CA MET A 174 0.41 -18.01 -6.81
C MET A 174 1.30 -16.80 -6.54
N ILE A 175 2.21 -16.89 -5.56
CA ILE A 175 3.17 -15.82 -5.25
C ILE A 175 4.14 -15.66 -6.41
N GLU A 176 4.75 -16.73 -6.91
CA GLU A 176 5.70 -16.66 -8.02
C GLU A 176 5.06 -16.00 -9.25
N ASP A 177 3.82 -16.37 -9.57
CA ASP A 177 3.09 -15.85 -10.72
C ASP A 177 2.71 -14.37 -10.55
N ASN A 178 2.23 -13.98 -9.37
CA ASN A 178 1.59 -12.67 -9.17
C ASN A 178 2.48 -11.65 -8.46
N ALA A 179 3.58 -12.04 -7.81
CA ALA A 179 4.38 -11.15 -6.97
C ALA A 179 4.95 -9.96 -7.75
N THR A 180 5.50 -10.21 -8.95
CA THR A 180 6.06 -9.13 -9.77
C THR A 180 4.98 -8.14 -10.23
N GLU A 181 3.78 -8.61 -10.57
CA GLU A 181 2.65 -7.74 -10.92
C GLU A 181 2.16 -6.93 -9.72
N CYS A 182 2.02 -7.55 -8.55
CA CYS A 182 1.57 -6.87 -7.33
C CYS A 182 2.56 -5.78 -6.90
N MET A 183 3.85 -6.10 -6.91
CA MET A 183 4.89 -5.12 -6.59
C MET A 183 4.96 -3.98 -7.61
N LYS A 184 4.69 -4.24 -8.90
CA LYS A 184 4.56 -3.19 -9.92
C LYS A 184 3.39 -2.24 -9.62
N VAL A 185 2.25 -2.77 -9.18
CA VAL A 185 1.11 -1.95 -8.74
C VAL A 185 1.51 -1.07 -7.56
N ILE A 186 2.16 -1.66 -6.55
CA ILE A 186 2.61 -0.95 -5.34
C ILE A 186 3.60 0.16 -5.67
N VAL A 187 4.70 -0.14 -6.36
CA VAL A 187 5.73 0.86 -6.68
C VAL A 187 5.18 1.98 -7.56
N SER A 188 4.26 1.66 -8.47
CA SER A 188 3.58 2.65 -9.32
C SER A 188 2.68 3.57 -8.51
N PHE A 189 1.91 3.01 -7.58
CA PHE A 189 1.05 3.77 -6.67
C PHE A 189 1.89 4.70 -5.78
N LEU A 190 2.92 4.17 -5.11
CA LEU A 190 3.81 4.97 -4.25
C LEU A 190 4.47 6.10 -5.04
N ARG A 191 4.98 5.82 -6.25
CA ARG A 191 5.62 6.83 -7.11
C ARG A 191 4.65 7.95 -7.50
N LYS A 192 3.39 7.61 -7.79
CA LYS A 192 2.39 8.59 -8.22
C LYS A 192 1.94 9.49 -7.07
N TYR A 193 1.82 8.94 -5.86
CA TYR A 193 1.20 9.62 -4.73
C TYR A 193 2.17 10.10 -3.63
N HIS A 194 3.46 9.74 -3.68
CA HIS A 194 4.45 10.17 -2.67
C HIS A 194 4.70 11.70 -2.67
N ILE A 195 4.49 12.39 -3.80
CA ILE A 195 4.79 13.82 -3.96
C ILE A 195 3.53 14.69 -3.88
N GLN A 196 2.42 14.20 -3.33
CA GLN A 196 1.30 15.08 -3.02
C GLN A 196 1.67 15.93 -1.79
N GLU A 197 2.42 17.03 -2.02
CA GLU A 197 2.15 18.24 -1.23
C GLU A 197 0.65 18.52 -1.38
N PRO A 198 -0.07 18.83 -0.28
CA PRO A 198 -1.48 19.17 -0.38
C PRO A 198 -1.61 20.24 -1.45
N VAL A 199 -2.50 20.00 -2.42
CA VAL A 199 -2.76 20.92 -3.54
C VAL A 199 -3.36 22.21 -2.96
N MET A 200 -2.50 23.06 -2.40
CA MET A 200 -2.82 24.45 -2.10
C MET A 200 -2.68 25.22 -3.40
N SER A 201 -3.71 25.22 -4.25
CA SER A 201 -3.94 26.27 -5.26
C SER A 201 -5.02 25.88 -6.26
N LEU A 202 -6.29 25.80 -5.86
CA LEU A 202 -7.39 25.92 -6.83
C LEU A 202 -8.61 26.72 -6.33
N GLN A 203 -8.46 27.57 -5.30
CA GLN A 203 -9.57 28.44 -4.85
C GLN A 203 -9.26 29.94 -4.68
N GLU A 204 -8.07 30.45 -5.00
CA GLU A 204 -7.79 31.90 -4.93
C GLU A 204 -7.92 32.65 -6.28
N SER A 205 -8.59 32.07 -7.28
CA SER A 205 -8.87 32.75 -8.56
C SER A 205 -10.36 33.10 -8.73
N GLY A 206 -10.99 33.62 -7.68
CA GLY A 206 -12.44 33.88 -7.70
C GLY A 206 -12.95 35.13 -6.99
N ASN A 207 -12.11 35.97 -6.39
CA ASN A 207 -12.56 37.18 -5.66
C ASN A 207 -11.66 38.40 -5.93
N LEU A 208 -11.51 38.77 -7.21
CA LEU A 208 -10.83 40.01 -7.60
C LEU A 208 -11.70 40.85 -8.55
N HIS A 209 -13.01 40.89 -8.29
CA HIS A 209 -13.94 41.69 -9.11
C HIS A 209 -14.91 42.61 -8.35
N ASP A 210 -14.78 42.79 -7.03
CA ASP A 210 -15.67 43.70 -6.28
C ASP A 210 -15.07 45.08 -5.90
N ASP A 211 -13.79 45.35 -6.19
CA ASP A 211 -13.16 46.65 -5.84
C ASP A 211 -13.17 47.70 -6.98
N LEU A 212 -14.20 47.70 -7.84
CA LEU A 212 -14.45 48.78 -8.81
C LEU A 212 -15.73 49.57 -8.51
N ARG A 213 -16.16 49.63 -7.24
CA ARG A 213 -17.26 50.49 -6.78
C ARG A 213 -16.82 51.55 -5.75
N GLU A 214 -15.70 52.22 -5.98
CA GLU A 214 -15.38 53.48 -5.31
C GLU A 214 -14.74 54.48 -6.29
N LEU A 215 -15.40 54.69 -7.44
CA LEU A 215 -15.16 55.87 -8.29
C LEU A 215 -16.51 56.30 -8.89
N ASP A 216 -17.40 56.78 -8.03
CA ASP A 216 -18.49 57.70 -8.37
C ASP A 216 -19.17 58.14 -7.06
N SER A 217 -18.49 59.03 -6.33
CA SER A 217 -19.06 59.86 -5.25
C SER A 217 -18.28 61.16 -5.15
#